data_AF-S4VG18-F1
#
_entry.id   AF-S4VG18-F1
#
_cell.length_a   1.000
_cell.length_b   1.000
_cell.length_c   1.000
_cell.angle_alpha   90.00
_cell.angle_beta   90.00
_cell.angle_gamma   90.00
#
_symmetry.space_group_name_H-M   'P 1'
#
loop_
_entity.id
_entity.type
_entity.pdbx_description
1 polymer ?
#
loop_
_entity_poly.entity_id
_entity_poly.type
_entity_poly.pdbx_seq_one_letter_code
_entity_poly.pdbx_strand_id
1 'polypeptide(L)'
;KLQSTTTVIRNMNDQVPFVDKRRPPVFEDMPDADQRANPQTRLIIYMYKDSEAGGMAVTLSVKNEKMSTLSCKDKGISFKEMDPPEYIDGTKSDLIFFMRSVPGHNKMQFESSLYERHFLACEKEDEFYKLILKE
;
A
#
# COMPACT_ATOMS: atom_id res chain seq x y z
N LYS A 1 -6.03 -4.10 15.82
CA LYS A 1 -6.66 -3.53 14.60
C LYS A 1 -7.87 -2.70 15.00
N LEU A 2 -8.01 -1.46 14.56
CA LEU A 2 -9.08 -0.54 14.95
C LEU A 2 -10.25 -0.55 13.97
N GLN A 3 -9.94 -0.25 12.70
CA GLN A 3 -10.92 -0.07 11.64
C GLN A 3 -10.26 -0.34 10.29
N SER A 4 -11.09 -0.49 9.25
CA SER A 4 -10.61 -0.65 7.89
C SER A 4 -11.43 0.18 6.91
N THR A 5 -10.77 0.70 5.89
CA THR A 5 -11.43 1.41 4.79
C THR A 5 -10.98 0.82 3.46
N THR A 6 -11.93 0.55 2.57
CA THR A 6 -11.63 0.15 1.19
C THR A 6 -11.60 1.38 0.31
N THR A 7 -10.50 1.61 -0.39
CA THR A 7 -10.30 2.80 -1.23
C THR A 7 -9.53 2.45 -2.50
N VAL A 8 -9.61 3.35 -3.48
CA VAL A 8 -8.74 3.35 -4.66
C VAL A 8 -7.66 4.40 -4.39
N ILE A 9 -6.40 4.01 -4.46
CA ILE A 9 -5.28 4.96 -4.42
C ILE A 9 -4.82 5.25 -5.85
N ARG A 10 -4.29 6.44 -6.08
CA ARG A 10 -3.75 6.86 -7.37
C ARG A 10 -2.38 7.47 -7.21
N ASN A 11 -1.51 7.23 -8.18
CA ASN A 11 -0.23 7.94 -8.24
C ASN A 11 -0.43 9.37 -8.77
N MET A 12 0.66 10.12 -8.91
CA MET A 12 0.62 11.51 -9.41
C MET A 12 0.15 11.66 -10.87
N ASN A 13 0.12 10.56 -11.62
CA ASN A 13 -0.35 10.48 -13.00
C ASN A 13 -1.79 9.94 -13.10
N ASP A 14 -2.52 9.87 -11.99
CA ASP A 14 -3.89 9.34 -11.89
C ASP A 14 -4.05 7.83 -12.16
N GLN A 15 -2.93 7.10 -12.23
CA GLN A 15 -2.89 5.65 -12.45
C GLN A 15 -3.18 4.89 -11.15
N VAL A 16 -3.83 3.74 -11.27
CA VAL A 16 -4.34 2.91 -10.17
C VAL A 16 -3.43 1.69 -9.99
N PRO A 17 -3.07 1.29 -8.75
CA PRO A 17 -2.29 0.07 -8.55
C PRO A 17 -3.13 -1.15 -8.92
N PHE A 18 -2.53 -2.06 -9.68
CA PHE A 18 -3.08 -3.33 -10.08
C PHE A 18 -2.26 -4.46 -9.46
N VAL A 19 -2.90 -5.28 -8.65
CA VAL A 19 -2.25 -6.39 -7.95
C VAL A 19 -2.59 -7.74 -8.58
N ASP A 20 -1.65 -8.25 -9.37
CA ASP A 20 -1.68 -9.61 -9.93
C ASP A 20 -0.82 -10.54 -9.06
N LYS A 21 -1.30 -11.78 -8.81
CA LYS A 21 -0.50 -12.82 -8.14
C LYS A 21 0.73 -13.24 -8.94
N ARG A 22 0.75 -13.00 -10.27
CA ARG A 22 1.80 -13.45 -11.18
C ARG A 22 2.84 -12.38 -11.52
N ARG A 23 2.62 -11.14 -11.10
CA ARG A 23 3.45 -9.99 -11.50
C ARG A 23 3.69 -9.06 -10.30
N PRO A 24 4.78 -8.28 -10.30
CA PRO A 24 4.94 -7.19 -9.34
C PRO A 24 3.74 -6.22 -9.41
N PRO A 25 3.39 -5.55 -8.30
CA PRO A 25 2.35 -4.53 -8.32
C PRO A 25 2.75 -3.36 -9.22
N VAL A 26 1.92 -3.07 -10.20
CA VAL A 26 2.12 -1.99 -11.18
C VAL A 26 1.00 -0.96 -11.09
N PHE A 27 1.23 0.25 -11.59
CA PHE A 27 0.23 1.28 -11.78
C PHE A 27 -0.20 1.33 -13.24
N GLU A 28 -1.51 1.31 -13.48
CA GLU A 28 -2.10 1.32 -14.82
C GLU A 28 -3.15 2.43 -14.97
N ASP A 29 -3.28 2.94 -16.17
CA ASP A 29 -4.36 3.85 -16.55
C ASP A 29 -5.69 3.07 -16.59
N MET A 30 -6.56 3.30 -15.61
CA MET A 30 -7.82 2.55 -15.49
C MET A 30 -9.03 3.46 -15.22
N PRO A 31 -9.95 3.59 -16.20
CA PRO A 31 -11.23 4.26 -16.01
C PRO A 31 -12.07 3.68 -14.87
N ASP A 32 -12.94 4.50 -14.27
CA ASP A 32 -13.81 4.08 -13.16
C ASP A 32 -14.79 2.94 -13.53
N ALA A 33 -15.13 2.83 -14.81
CA ALA A 33 -15.93 1.71 -15.33
C ALA A 33 -15.18 0.38 -15.19
N ASP A 34 -13.90 0.36 -15.52
CA ASP A 34 -13.05 -0.83 -15.51
C ASP A 34 -12.66 -1.23 -14.07
N GLN A 35 -12.51 -0.26 -13.17
CA GLN A 35 -12.25 -0.53 -11.75
C GLN A 35 -13.34 -1.36 -11.06
N ARG A 36 -14.60 -1.24 -11.50
CA ARG A 36 -15.72 -2.04 -10.95
C ARG A 36 -15.58 -3.53 -11.25
N ALA A 37 -15.00 -3.87 -12.41
CA ALA A 37 -14.72 -5.25 -12.80
C ALA A 37 -13.42 -5.79 -12.19
N ASN A 38 -12.56 -4.91 -11.66
CA ASN A 38 -11.21 -5.23 -11.19
C ASN A 38 -11.07 -4.98 -9.68
N PRO A 39 -11.54 -5.89 -8.80
CA PRO A 39 -11.41 -5.72 -7.34
C PRO A 39 -9.95 -5.57 -6.89
N GLN A 40 -9.00 -6.07 -7.67
CA GLN A 40 -7.55 -5.96 -7.48
C GLN A 40 -6.99 -4.54 -7.53
N THR A 41 -7.82 -3.55 -7.85
CA THR A 41 -7.49 -2.13 -7.84
C THR A 41 -7.84 -1.41 -6.54
N ARG A 42 -8.57 -2.09 -5.65
CA ARG A 42 -9.05 -1.53 -4.39
C ARG A 42 -8.19 -2.02 -3.25
N LEU A 43 -7.48 -1.09 -2.61
CA LEU A 43 -6.75 -1.36 -1.40
C LEU A 43 -7.68 -1.27 -0.19
N ILE A 44 -7.49 -2.19 0.74
CA ILE A 44 -8.10 -2.19 2.06
C ILE A 44 -7.02 -1.71 3.03
N ILE A 45 -7.22 -0.52 3.58
CA ILE A 45 -6.31 0.10 4.55
C ILE A 45 -6.81 -0.28 5.94
N TYR A 46 -6.06 -1.13 6.64
CA TYR A 46 -6.35 -1.48 8.03
C TYR A 46 -5.54 -0.58 8.96
N MET A 47 -6.23 0.11 9.86
CA MET A 47 -5.63 1.04 10.82
C MET A 47 -5.40 0.37 12.17
N TYR A 48 -4.31 0.73 12.83
CA TYR A 48 -3.90 0.19 14.13
C TYR A 48 -3.78 1.31 15.16
N LYS A 49 -3.91 0.96 16.44
CA LYS A 49 -3.94 1.93 17.55
C LYS A 49 -2.56 2.52 17.88
N ASP A 50 -1.53 2.10 17.15
CA ASP A 50 -0.17 2.57 17.34
C ASP A 50 0.11 3.73 16.39
N SER A 51 0.44 4.89 16.95
CA SER A 51 0.77 6.10 16.20
C SER A 51 2.13 6.59 16.66
N GLU A 52 3.17 5.83 16.33
CA GLU A 52 4.54 6.32 16.46
C GLU A 52 4.89 7.25 15.29
N ALA A 53 5.88 8.12 15.51
CA ALA A 53 6.44 9.04 14.50
C ALA A 53 5.44 10.02 13.84
N GLY A 54 4.28 10.27 14.43
CA GLY A 54 3.32 11.26 13.91
C GLY A 54 2.55 10.82 12.66
N GLY A 55 2.47 9.51 12.40
CA GLY A 55 1.60 8.93 11.37
C GLY A 55 0.67 7.85 11.92
N MET A 56 -0.35 7.49 11.13
CA MET A 56 -1.25 6.38 11.45
C MET A 56 -0.62 5.06 10.99
N ALA A 57 -0.40 4.10 11.90
CA ALA A 57 0.08 2.78 11.49
C ALA A 57 -1.02 2.04 10.71
N VAL A 58 -0.65 1.58 9.51
CA VAL A 58 -1.55 0.87 8.61
C VAL A 58 -0.89 -0.36 7.98
N THR A 59 -1.70 -1.35 7.65
CA THR A 59 -1.39 -2.32 6.58
C THR A 59 -2.20 -1.99 5.33
N LEU A 60 -1.65 -2.31 4.17
CA LEU A 60 -2.31 -2.18 2.87
C LEU A 60 -2.57 -3.59 2.34
N SER A 61 -3.83 -3.95 2.18
CA SER A 61 -4.21 -5.27 1.66
C SER A 61 -5.04 -5.15 0.39
N VAL A 62 -5.12 -6.23 -0.37
CA VAL A 62 -6.04 -6.40 -1.49
C VAL A 62 -6.81 -7.70 -1.31
N LYS A 63 -8.10 -7.70 -1.67
CA LYS A 63 -8.93 -8.90 -1.64
C LYS A 63 -9.38 -9.26 -3.05
N ASN A 64 -8.72 -10.27 -3.61
CA ASN A 64 -9.16 -10.96 -4.83
C ASN A 64 -9.87 -12.24 -4.40
N GLU A 65 -9.38 -13.41 -4.82
CA GLU A 65 -9.84 -14.73 -4.31
C GLU A 65 -9.51 -14.93 -2.84
N LYS A 66 -8.31 -14.47 -2.43
CA LYS A 66 -7.79 -14.53 -1.07
C LYS A 66 -7.24 -13.16 -0.69
N MET A 67 -7.11 -12.92 0.61
CA MET A 67 -6.48 -11.71 1.12
C MET A 67 -4.99 -11.75 0.80
N SER A 68 -4.43 -10.61 0.41
CA SER A 68 -2.99 -10.43 0.33
C SER A 68 -2.61 -9.09 0.92
N THR A 69 -1.52 -9.05 1.69
CA THR A 69 -1.08 -7.86 2.42
C THR A 69 0.30 -7.43 1.92
N LEU A 70 0.47 -6.13 1.72
CA LEU A 70 1.70 -5.52 1.24
C LEU A 70 2.82 -5.72 2.26
N SER A 71 3.97 -6.15 1.77
CA SER A 71 5.20 -6.31 2.51
C SER A 71 6.33 -5.57 1.80
N CYS A 72 7.19 -4.94 2.60
CA CYS A 72 8.43 -4.29 2.15
C CYS A 72 9.69 -5.06 2.56
N LYS A 73 9.57 -6.35 2.90
CA LYS A 73 10.67 -7.18 3.41
C LYS A 73 11.90 -7.10 2.49
N ASP A 74 13.08 -6.98 3.07
CA ASP A 74 14.36 -6.87 2.34
C ASP A 74 14.39 -5.69 1.35
N LYS A 75 13.63 -4.63 1.65
CA LYS A 75 13.35 -3.46 0.79
C LYS A 75 12.61 -3.77 -0.52
N GLY A 76 12.16 -5.01 -0.73
CA GLY A 76 11.36 -5.41 -1.88
C GLY A 76 9.87 -5.26 -1.62
N ILE A 77 9.13 -4.67 -2.56
CA ILE A 77 7.67 -4.57 -2.47
C ILE A 77 7.01 -5.83 -3.06
N SER A 78 6.14 -6.46 -2.25
CA SER A 78 5.34 -7.61 -2.69
C SER A 78 4.04 -7.71 -1.91
N PHE A 79 3.00 -8.24 -2.54
CA PHE A 79 1.77 -8.65 -1.84
C PHE A 79 1.89 -10.13 -1.46
N LYS A 80 1.86 -10.42 -0.16
CA LYS A 80 1.92 -11.79 0.37
C LYS A 80 0.52 -12.28 0.66
N GLU A 81 0.19 -13.51 0.26
CA GLU A 81 -1.10 -14.13 0.54
C GLU A 81 -1.25 -14.41 2.04
N MET A 82 -1.82 -13.43 2.76
CA MET A 82 -2.08 -13.48 4.19
C MET A 82 -3.09 -12.40 4.57
N ASP A 83 -3.85 -12.68 5.64
CA ASP A 83 -4.68 -11.68 6.28
C ASP A 83 -3.82 -10.61 6.99
N PRO A 84 -4.31 -9.36 7.07
CA PRO A 84 -3.67 -8.35 7.89
C PRO A 84 -3.64 -8.83 9.35
N PRO A 85 -2.54 -8.62 10.09
CA PRO A 85 -2.42 -9.07 11.46
C PRO A 85 -3.49 -8.44 12.35
N GLU A 86 -4.01 -9.17 13.34
CA GLU A 86 -4.97 -8.61 14.31
C GLU A 86 -4.29 -7.63 15.26
N TYR A 87 -3.07 -7.98 15.68
CA TYR A 87 -2.20 -7.25 16.60
C TYR A 87 -0.80 -7.12 16.00
N ILE A 88 -0.13 -6.02 16.31
CA ILE A 88 1.25 -5.79 15.90
C ILE A 88 2.08 -5.82 17.18
N ASP A 89 2.91 -6.84 17.32
CA ASP A 89 3.82 -6.95 18.46
C ASP A 89 5.11 -6.17 18.13
N GLY A 90 5.12 -4.89 18.50
CA GLY A 90 6.27 -4.00 18.36
C GLY A 90 6.06 -2.84 17.38
N THR A 91 7.06 -1.98 17.29
CA THR A 91 6.98 -0.71 16.55
C THR A 91 7.41 -0.82 15.08
N LYS A 92 7.96 -1.99 14.68
CA LYS A 92 8.48 -2.24 13.33
C LYS A 92 7.96 -3.55 12.76
N SER A 93 7.53 -3.50 11.51
CA SER A 93 7.12 -4.69 10.75
C SER A 93 7.28 -4.41 9.26
N ASP A 94 7.65 -5.44 8.48
CA ASP A 94 7.69 -5.33 7.02
C ASP A 94 6.29 -5.11 6.42
N LEU A 95 5.22 -5.32 7.18
CA LEU A 95 3.83 -5.13 6.77
C LEU A 95 3.27 -3.75 7.11
N ILE A 96 3.94 -3.01 8.02
CA ILE A 96 3.40 -1.78 8.59
C ILE A 96 4.02 -0.55 7.97
N PHE A 97 3.14 0.38 7.59
CA PHE A 97 3.49 1.69 7.07
C PHE A 97 2.84 2.78 7.91
N PHE A 98 3.53 3.90 8.11
CA PHE A 98 2.97 5.10 8.70
C PHE A 98 2.36 5.97 7.60
N MET A 99 1.02 6.02 7.58
CA MET A 99 0.26 6.86 6.68
C MET A 99 0.20 8.29 7.22
N ARG A 100 0.62 9.27 6.41
CA ARG A 100 0.63 10.71 6.75
C ARG A 100 0.08 11.54 5.60
N SER A 101 -0.60 12.64 5.92
CA SER A 101 -0.95 13.66 4.93
C SER A 101 0.27 14.51 4.61
N VAL A 102 0.41 14.92 3.34
CA VAL A 102 1.44 15.87 2.92
C VAL A 102 0.96 17.29 3.24
N PRO A 103 1.67 18.08 4.06
CA PRO A 103 1.26 19.44 4.38
C PRO A 103 1.01 20.29 3.13
N GLY A 104 -0.13 20.99 3.09
CA GLY A 104 -0.51 21.85 1.96
C GLY A 104 -1.09 21.13 0.74
N HIS A 105 -1.25 19.80 0.78
CA HIS A 105 -1.80 19.02 -0.33
C HIS A 105 -2.84 17.99 0.14
N ASN A 106 -3.82 17.67 -0.72
CA ASN A 106 -4.69 16.51 -0.52
C ASN A 106 -4.00 15.23 -1.01
N LYS A 107 -2.84 14.91 -0.42
CA LYS A 107 -1.99 13.77 -0.80
C LYS A 107 -1.55 13.02 0.45
N MET A 108 -1.33 11.72 0.29
CA MET A 108 -0.86 10.83 1.36
C MET A 108 0.54 10.30 1.04
N GLN A 109 1.32 10.05 2.08
CA GLN A 109 2.58 9.33 2.03
C GLN A 109 2.52 8.13 2.98
N PHE A 110 3.27 7.09 2.65
CA PHE A 110 3.33 5.84 3.40
C PHE A 110 4.79 5.52 3.66
N GLU A 111 5.26 5.81 4.88
CA GLU A 111 6.63 5.51 5.32
C GLU A 111 6.70 4.09 5.88
N SER A 112 7.74 3.31 5.56
CA SER A 112 7.95 1.99 6.16
C SER A 112 8.23 2.12 7.66
N SER A 113 7.56 1.31 8.48
CA SER A 113 7.94 1.19 9.90
C SER A 113 9.27 0.45 10.10
N LEU A 114 9.64 -0.42 9.16
CA LEU A 114 10.86 -1.22 9.22
C LEU A 114 12.10 -0.45 8.74
N TYR A 115 11.95 0.34 7.67
CA TYR A 115 13.02 1.11 7.05
C TYR A 115 12.74 2.62 7.16
N GLU A 116 13.37 3.27 8.13
CA GLU A 116 13.19 4.69 8.39
C GLU A 116 13.50 5.53 7.15
N ARG A 117 12.70 6.58 6.89
CA ARG A 117 12.81 7.47 5.73
C ARG A 117 12.58 6.80 4.37
N HIS A 118 12.15 5.54 4.33
CA HIS A 118 11.79 4.88 3.09
C HIS A 118 10.27 4.89 2.89
N PHE A 119 9.83 5.34 1.72
CA PHE A 119 8.42 5.54 1.39
C PHE A 119 7.98 4.65 0.24
N LEU A 120 6.69 4.33 0.21
CA LEU A 120 6.08 3.80 -1.00
C LEU A 120 6.15 4.85 -2.12
N ALA A 121 6.69 4.43 -3.25
CA ALA A 121 6.87 5.28 -4.42
C ALA A 121 6.41 4.57 -5.69
N CYS A 122 6.09 5.38 -6.70
CA CYS A 122 5.83 4.92 -8.04
C CYS A 122 7.06 5.24 -8.90
N GLU A 123 7.67 4.23 -9.52
CA GLU A 123 8.84 4.41 -10.37
C GLU A 123 8.61 3.79 -11.74
N LYS A 124 9.01 4.50 -12.80
CA LYS A 124 8.91 3.99 -14.16
C LYS A 124 10.07 3.03 -14.42
N GLU A 125 9.76 1.81 -14.83
CA GLU A 125 10.71 0.80 -15.29
C GLU A 125 10.22 0.26 -16.64
N ASP A 126 10.98 0.56 -17.70
CA ASP A 126 10.58 0.36 -19.09
C ASP A 126 9.21 0.99 -19.40
N GLU A 127 8.25 0.18 -19.83
CA GLU A 127 6.87 0.60 -20.16
C GLU A 127 5.92 0.55 -18.94
N PHE A 128 6.41 0.11 -17.78
CA PHE A 128 5.58 -0.09 -16.59
C PHE A 128 5.91 0.92 -15.49
N TYR A 129 4.90 1.25 -14.69
CA TYR A 129 5.08 2.01 -13.45
C TYR A 129 4.97 1.04 -12.28
N LYS A 130 6.04 0.79 -11.56
CA LYS A 130 6.06 -0.17 -10.44
C LYS A 130 5.84 0.53 -9.11
N LEU A 131 5.15 -0.15 -8.20
CA LEU A 131 5.14 0.22 -6.79
C LEU A 131 6.43 -0.30 -6.14
N ILE A 132 7.24 0.61 -5.61
CA ILE A 132 8.54 0.32 -5.01
C ILE A 132 8.68 0.96 -3.62
N LEU A 133 9.76 0.62 -2.92
CA LEU A 133 10.19 1.28 -1.70
C LEU A 133 11.43 2.14 -2.01
N LYS A 134 11.40 3.43 -1.66
CA LYS A 134 12.47 4.39 -1.98
C LYS A 134 12.76 5.34 -0.82
N GLU A 135 14.03 5.69 -0.61
CA GLU A 135 14.46 6.72 0.36
C GLU A 135 14.14 8.15 -0.11
#